data_AF-A0A0B5N873-F1
#
_entry.id   AF-A0A0B5N873-F1
#
_cell.length_a   1.000
_cell.length_b   1.000
_cell.length_c   1.000
_cell.angle_alpha   90.00
_cell.angle_beta   90.00
_cell.angle_gamma   90.00
#
_symmetry.space_group_name_H-M   'P 1'
#
loop_
_entity.id
_entity.type
_entity.pdbx_description
1 polymer ?
#
loop_
_entity_poly.entity_id
_entity_poly.type
_entity_poly.pdbx_seq_one_letter_code
_entity_poly.pdbx_strand_id
1 'polypeptide(L)'
;MKVIQIMMSNNQPALKSNQVYQIRVNNLVTNQFMGEDLFKNWCKLFGIRPTKLSEIKEAQFHTATWQSNHQIFERGFSSLSEVPQGAIKCCTVLGANVVEAYVVNQDLISYIYVPILSLARQLVVPNVSVRDFISYNGYIAKVQ
;
A
#
# COMPACT_ATOMS: atom_id res chain seq x y z
N MET A 1 24.09 -19.57 -5.72
CA MET A 1 22.75 -18.98 -5.94
C MET A 1 21.81 -19.53 -4.87
N LYS A 2 21.26 -18.67 -4.01
CA LYS A 2 20.26 -19.12 -3.02
C LYS A 2 18.91 -19.30 -3.75
N VAL A 3 18.62 -20.55 -4.10
CA VAL A 3 17.28 -20.99 -4.48
C VAL A 3 16.48 -21.07 -3.18
N ILE A 4 15.40 -20.28 -3.08
CA ILE A 4 14.42 -20.43 -1.99
C ILE A 4 13.28 -21.28 -2.55
N GLN A 5 13.28 -22.56 -2.16
CA GLN A 5 12.17 -23.47 -2.38
C GLN A 5 11.03 -23.14 -1.41
N ILE A 6 9.79 -23.09 -1.92
CA ILE A 6 8.58 -23.02 -1.10
C ILE A 6 7.81 -24.32 -1.32
N MET A 7 7.74 -25.17 -0.30
CA MET A 7 6.92 -26.39 -0.29
C MET A 7 5.47 -26.05 0.08
N MET A 8 4.50 -26.62 -0.64
CA MET A 8 3.07 -26.55 -0.30
C MET A 8 2.60 -27.91 0.19
N SER A 9 2.17 -28.01 1.45
CA SER A 9 1.66 -29.25 2.04
C SER A 9 0.15 -29.27 2.27
N ASN A 10 -0.58 -28.20 1.93
CA ASN A 10 -2.06 -28.16 1.92
C ASN A 10 -2.54 -27.09 0.92
N ASN A 11 -3.71 -27.28 0.32
CA ASN A 11 -4.32 -26.43 -0.74
C ASN A 11 -4.73 -25.00 -0.28
N GLN A 12 -4.08 -24.44 0.73
CA GLN A 12 -4.22 -23.04 1.16
C GLN A 12 -2.83 -22.41 1.34
N PRO A 13 -2.60 -21.19 0.83
CA PRO A 13 -1.31 -20.52 0.97
C PRO A 13 -0.99 -20.29 2.45
N ALA A 14 0.19 -20.75 2.89
CA ALA A 14 0.62 -20.66 4.27
C ALA A 14 0.86 -19.19 4.68
N LEU A 15 0.26 -18.79 5.81
CA LEU A 15 0.51 -17.53 6.51
C LEU A 15 2.00 -17.40 6.86
N LYS A 16 2.69 -16.41 6.26
CA LYS A 16 4.12 -16.14 6.53
C LYS A 16 4.37 -15.42 7.87
N SER A 17 3.34 -14.78 8.43
CA SER A 17 3.40 -14.09 9.72
C SER A 17 1.99 -13.81 10.22
N ASN A 18 1.74 -13.99 11.52
CA ASN A 18 0.52 -13.56 12.21
C ASN A 18 0.62 -12.10 12.70
N GLN A 19 1.70 -11.40 12.34
CA GLN A 19 1.98 -10.04 12.82
C GLN A 19 1.29 -9.01 11.95
N VAL A 20 0.52 -8.15 12.61
CA VAL A 20 -0.30 -7.13 11.97
C VAL A 20 0.34 -5.76 12.19
N TYR A 21 0.60 -5.05 11.10
CA TYR A 21 1.18 -3.70 11.10
C TYR A 21 0.05 -2.74 10.71
N GLN A 22 -0.27 -1.77 11.57
CA GLN A 22 -1.35 -0.81 11.30
C GLN A 22 -0.80 0.60 11.12
N ILE A 23 -1.32 1.30 10.12
CA ILE A 23 -1.14 2.74 9.97
C ILE A 23 -2.35 3.40 10.59
N ARG A 24 -2.11 4.36 11.46
CA ARG A 24 -3.15 5.15 12.11
C ARG A 24 -3.01 6.62 11.78
N VAL A 25 -4.11 7.26 11.41
CA VAL A 25 -4.23 8.72 11.27
C VAL A 25 -5.34 9.16 12.22
N ASN A 26 -5.04 10.05 13.16
CA ASN A 26 -6.00 10.48 14.21
C ASN A 26 -6.69 9.31 14.93
N ASN A 27 -5.93 8.28 15.31
CA ASN A 27 -6.39 7.03 15.94
C ASN A 27 -7.27 6.10 15.08
N LEU A 28 -7.57 6.45 13.83
CA LEU A 28 -8.27 5.59 12.87
C LEU A 28 -7.26 4.73 12.10
N VAL A 29 -7.52 3.42 11.98
CA VAL A 29 -6.71 2.52 11.14
C VAL A 29 -7.02 2.85 9.68
N THR A 30 -6.04 3.39 8.97
CA THR A 30 -6.16 3.75 7.55
C THR A 30 -5.58 2.68 6.64
N ASN A 31 -4.66 1.85 7.16
CA ASN A 31 -4.13 0.70 6.42
C ASN A 31 -3.64 -0.40 7.38
N GLN A 32 -3.63 -1.63 6.90
CA GLN A 32 -3.19 -2.80 7.66
C GLN A 32 -2.38 -3.72 6.76
N PHE A 33 -1.22 -4.17 7.24
CA PHE A 33 -0.34 -5.08 6.52
C PHE A 33 -0.08 -6.35 7.31
N MET A 34 -0.03 -7.47 6.58
CA MET A 34 0.42 -8.75 7.12
C MET A 34 1.92 -8.89 6.85
N GLY A 35 2.74 -8.48 7.82
CA GLY A 35 4.19 -8.56 7.75
C GLY A 35 4.91 -7.23 7.51
N GLU A 36 6.13 -7.16 8.03
CA GLU A 36 6.96 -5.94 8.07
C GLU A 36 7.40 -5.46 6.67
N ASP A 37 7.59 -6.37 5.72
CA ASP A 37 8.07 -6.03 4.38
C ASP A 37 7.06 -5.19 3.59
N LEU A 38 5.77 -5.50 3.73
CA LEU A 38 4.70 -4.72 3.12
C LEU A 38 4.63 -3.31 3.70
N PHE A 39 4.74 -3.19 5.02
CA PHE A 39 4.82 -1.89 5.69
C PHE A 39 6.05 -1.08 5.23
N LYS A 40 7.22 -1.70 5.13
CA LYS A 40 8.46 -1.06 4.64
C LYS A 40 8.34 -0.61 3.18
N ASN A 41 7.76 -1.44 2.32
CA ASN A 41 7.54 -1.11 0.92
C ASN A 41 6.56 0.05 0.77
N TRP A 42 5.50 0.05 1.58
CA TRP A 42 4.54 1.16 1.64
C TRP A 42 5.23 2.45 2.09
N CYS A 43 6.01 2.43 3.18
CA CYS A 43 6.75 3.61 3.63
C CYS A 43 7.71 4.11 2.54
N LYS A 44 8.40 3.20 1.85
CA LYS A 44 9.30 3.54 0.74
C LYS A 44 8.57 4.19 -0.43
N LEU A 45 7.36 3.72 -0.76
CA LEU A 45 6.54 4.31 -1.83
C LEU A 45 6.24 5.78 -1.55
N PHE A 46 5.92 6.11 -0.30
CA PHE A 46 5.58 7.47 0.12
C PHE A 46 6.78 8.30 0.60
N GLY A 47 8.00 7.74 0.57
CA GLY A 47 9.17 8.43 1.14
C GLY A 47 9.10 8.63 2.66
N ILE A 48 8.19 7.92 3.34
CA ILE A 48 7.94 8.05 4.77
C ILE A 48 9.10 7.44 5.54
N ARG A 49 9.59 8.20 6.52
CA ARG A 49 10.59 7.75 7.50
C ARG A 49 9.90 7.68 8.86
N PRO A 50 9.25 6.56 9.19
CA PRO A 50 8.49 6.46 10.42
C PRO A 50 9.40 6.20 11.61
N THR A 51 9.06 6.78 12.77
CA THR A 51 9.71 6.50 14.05
C THR A 51 8.87 5.47 14.80
N LYS A 52 9.50 4.39 15.26
CA LYS A 52 8.83 3.38 16.09
C LYS A 52 8.52 3.98 17.47
N LEU A 53 7.27 3.90 17.90
CA LEU A 53 6.82 4.39 19.20
C LEU A 53 6.82 3.30 20.26
N SER A 54 6.27 2.13 19.92
CA SER A 54 6.08 1.03 20.87
C SER A 54 6.04 -0.32 20.15
N GLU A 55 6.28 -1.37 20.92
CA GLU A 55 6.16 -2.76 20.49
C GLU A 55 5.71 -3.63 21.67
N ILE A 56 4.68 -4.43 21.46
CA ILE A 56 4.17 -5.42 22.41
C ILE A 56 4.34 -6.79 21.76
N LYS A 57 5.11 -7.67 22.42
CA LYS A 57 5.39 -9.04 22.00
C LYS A 57 4.94 -10.01 23.09
N GLU A 58 3.90 -10.78 22.80
CA GLU A 58 3.35 -11.84 23.64
C GLU A 58 3.26 -13.15 22.84
N ALA A 59 3.07 -14.28 23.52
CA ALA A 59 3.11 -15.62 22.92
C ALA A 59 2.16 -15.80 21.71
N GLN A 60 1.07 -15.04 21.64
CA GLN A 60 0.08 -15.11 20.56
C GLN A 60 -0.11 -13.77 19.81
N PHE A 61 0.54 -12.71 20.26
CA PHE A 61 0.27 -11.36 19.77
C PHE A 61 1.57 -10.57 19.58
N HIS A 62 1.71 -9.92 18.43
CA HIS A 62 2.76 -8.95 18.20
C HIS A 62 2.18 -7.74 17.50
N THR A 63 2.26 -6.59 18.16
CA THR A 63 1.90 -5.29 17.60
C THR A 63 3.05 -4.33 17.78
N ALA A 64 3.41 -3.63 16.70
CA ALA A 64 4.29 -2.48 16.76
C ALA A 64 3.57 -1.27 16.19
N THR A 65 3.85 -0.11 16.80
CA THR A 65 3.24 1.17 16.45
C THR A 65 4.32 2.12 15.96
N TRP A 66 4.04 2.81 14.85
CA TRP A 66 4.92 3.82 14.29
C TRP A 66 4.20 5.16 14.14
N GLN A 67 4.98 6.23 14.16
CA GLN A 67 4.52 7.59 13.91
C GLN A 67 5.35 8.27 12.83
N SER A 68 4.71 9.12 12.05
CA SER A 68 5.36 10.05 11.14
C SER A 68 4.58 11.36 11.09
N ASN A 69 5.27 12.47 10.80
CA ASN A 69 4.66 13.76 10.49
C ASN A 69 4.33 13.92 8.99
N HIS A 70 4.57 12.88 8.19
CA HIS A 70 4.33 12.89 6.76
C HIS A 70 2.83 12.97 6.44
N GLN A 71 2.48 13.79 5.46
CA GLN A 71 1.10 14.00 5.04
C GLN A 71 0.85 13.34 3.68
N ILE A 72 -0.31 12.72 3.51
CA ILE A 72 -0.72 12.10 2.25
C ILE A 72 -2.02 12.73 1.81
N PHE A 73 -2.06 13.21 0.56
CA PHE A 73 -3.24 13.81 -0.05
C PHE A 73 -3.60 13.08 -1.33
N GLU A 74 -4.90 12.98 -1.60
CA GLU A 74 -5.39 12.50 -2.88
C GLU A 74 -5.76 13.66 -3.81
N ARG A 75 -5.47 13.51 -5.09
CA ARG A 75 -5.83 14.47 -6.15
C ARG A 75 -6.43 13.72 -7.33
N GLY A 76 -7.59 14.17 -7.79
CA GLY A 76 -8.19 13.70 -9.03
C GLY A 76 -7.41 14.19 -10.25
N PHE A 77 -7.22 13.35 -11.27
CA PHE A 77 -6.72 13.80 -12.58
C PHE A 77 -7.64 13.35 -13.73
N SER A 78 -7.76 14.20 -14.75
CA SER A 78 -8.61 13.93 -15.92
C SER A 78 -7.81 13.50 -17.16
N SER A 79 -6.49 13.70 -17.14
CA SER A 79 -5.56 13.34 -18.20
C SER A 79 -4.17 13.05 -17.65
N LEU A 80 -3.38 12.21 -18.34
CA LEU A 80 -2.01 11.88 -17.90
C LEU A 80 -1.07 13.10 -17.94
N SER A 81 -1.39 14.15 -18.69
CA SER A 81 -0.63 15.41 -18.69
C SER A 81 -0.71 16.20 -17.38
N GLU A 82 -1.71 15.93 -16.53
CA GLU A 82 -1.82 16.54 -15.19
C GLU A 82 -0.95 15.83 -14.15
N VAL A 83 -0.47 14.63 -14.45
CA VAL A 83 0.40 13.86 -13.56
C VAL A 83 1.82 14.43 -13.66
N PRO A 84 2.44 14.86 -12.53
CA PRO A 84 3.78 15.43 -12.57
C PRO A 84 4.83 14.48 -13.14
N GLN A 85 5.80 15.03 -13.86
CA GLN A 85 6.92 14.24 -14.38
C GLN A 85 7.70 13.60 -13.22
N GLY A 86 8.10 12.34 -13.40
CA GLY A 86 8.78 11.56 -12.37
C GLY A 86 7.85 10.95 -11.32
N ALA A 87 6.53 11.07 -11.48
CA ALA A 87 5.59 10.36 -10.63
C ALA A 87 5.79 8.84 -10.73
N ILE A 88 5.68 8.18 -9.57
CA ILE A 88 5.80 6.73 -9.46
C ILE A 88 4.46 6.13 -9.89
N LYS A 89 4.47 5.31 -10.95
CA LYS A 89 3.28 4.56 -11.37
C LYS A 89 2.90 3.51 -10.33
N CYS A 90 1.63 3.51 -9.95
CA CYS A 90 1.04 2.69 -8.91
C CYS A 90 -0.30 2.11 -9.37
N CYS A 91 -0.89 1.25 -8.54
CA CYS A 91 -2.28 0.84 -8.61
C CYS A 91 -2.97 1.19 -7.29
N THR A 92 -4.24 1.60 -7.36
CA THR A 92 -5.07 1.89 -6.17
C THR A 92 -6.50 1.39 -6.38
N VAL A 93 -7.30 1.41 -5.31
CA VAL A 93 -8.71 1.00 -5.35
C VAL A 93 -9.59 2.22 -5.61
N LEU A 94 -10.46 2.13 -6.62
CA LEU A 94 -11.48 3.13 -6.89
C LEU A 94 -12.83 2.44 -7.14
N GLY A 95 -13.72 2.52 -6.15
CA GLY A 95 -14.99 1.80 -6.15
C GLY A 95 -14.77 0.28 -6.20
N ALA A 96 -15.32 -0.39 -7.22
CA ALA A 96 -15.20 -1.84 -7.41
C ALA A 96 -13.98 -2.27 -8.24
N ASN A 97 -13.10 -1.34 -8.63
CA ASN A 97 -11.98 -1.61 -9.52
C ASN A 97 -10.64 -1.29 -8.87
N VAL A 98 -9.60 -2.01 -9.31
CA VAL A 98 -8.21 -1.56 -9.17
C VAL A 98 -7.85 -0.76 -10.41
N VAL A 99 -7.33 0.44 -10.23
CA VAL A 99 -7.00 1.37 -11.31
C VAL A 99 -5.56 1.84 -11.23
N GLU A 100 -4.97 2.21 -12.36
CA GLU A 100 -3.68 2.90 -12.38
C GLU A 100 -3.79 4.25 -11.67
N ALA A 101 -2.80 4.55 -10.85
CA ALA A 101 -2.64 5.79 -10.10
C ALA A 101 -1.17 6.18 -10.06
N TYR A 102 -0.87 7.37 -9.54
CA TYR A 102 0.49 7.88 -9.52
C TYR A 102 0.81 8.52 -8.18
N VAL A 103 2.02 8.30 -7.67
CA VAL A 103 2.49 8.90 -6.41
C VAL A 103 3.62 9.87 -6.69
N VAL A 104 3.52 11.07 -6.14
CA VAL A 104 4.57 12.08 -6.16
C VAL A 104 4.93 12.41 -4.72
N ASN A 105 6.22 12.32 -4.40
CA ASN A 105 6.74 12.66 -3.08
C ASN A 105 7.45 14.02 -3.15
N GLN A 106 7.09 14.93 -2.25
CA GLN A 106 7.62 16.27 -2.10
C GLN A 106 7.90 16.50 -0.61
N ASP A 107 9.16 16.34 -0.20
CA ASP A 107 9.59 16.42 1.19
C ASP A 107 8.76 15.54 2.14
N LEU A 108 7.96 16.16 3.01
CA LEU A 108 7.08 15.50 4.00
C LEU A 108 5.64 15.33 3.50
N ILE A 109 5.40 15.54 2.21
CA ILE A 109 4.09 15.46 1.59
C ILE A 109 4.13 14.48 0.43
N SER A 110 3.15 13.59 0.37
CA SER A 110 2.90 12.76 -0.80
C SER A 110 1.53 13.06 -1.40
N TYR A 111 1.49 13.10 -2.72
CA TYR A 111 0.25 13.21 -3.48
C TYR A 111 -0.02 11.92 -4.22
N ILE A 112 -1.19 11.35 -4.01
CA ILE A 112 -1.74 10.25 -4.80
C ILE A 112 -2.64 10.86 -5.87
N TYR A 113 -2.22 10.77 -7.12
CA TYR A 113 -3.02 11.14 -8.29
C TYR A 113 -3.88 9.93 -8.67
N VAL A 114 -5.18 10.05 -8.42
CA VAL A 114 -6.21 9.04 -8.71
C VAL A 114 -7.03 9.53 -9.91
N PRO A 115 -7.33 8.67 -10.90
CA PRO A 115 -8.11 9.12 -12.05
C PRO A 115 -9.54 9.46 -11.64
N ILE A 116 -10.12 10.49 -12.25
CA ILE A 116 -11.56 10.73 -12.12
C ILE A 116 -12.35 9.56 -12.71
N LEU A 117 -13.61 9.38 -12.26
CA LEU A 117 -14.43 8.22 -12.61
C LEU A 117 -14.59 7.97 -14.12
N SER A 118 -14.63 9.03 -14.94
CA SER A 118 -14.74 8.91 -16.40
C SER A 118 -13.47 8.30 -17.02
N LEU A 119 -12.30 8.68 -16.52
CA LEU A 119 -11.00 8.15 -16.97
C LEU A 119 -10.71 6.77 -16.36
N ALA A 120 -11.16 6.53 -15.13
CA ALA A 120 -10.92 5.29 -14.39
C ALA A 120 -11.24 4.03 -15.18
N ARG A 121 -12.29 4.04 -16.01
CA ARG A 121 -12.69 2.90 -16.87
C ARG A 121 -11.60 2.46 -17.86
N GLN A 122 -10.77 3.39 -18.31
CA GLN A 122 -9.67 3.12 -19.26
C GLN A 122 -8.39 2.67 -18.56
N LEU A 123 -8.30 2.94 -17.25
CA LEU A 123 -7.13 2.65 -16.42
C LEU A 123 -7.39 1.48 -15.46
N VAL A 124 -8.48 0.73 -15.64
CA VAL A 124 -8.75 -0.47 -14.83
C VAL A 124 -7.66 -1.50 -15.12
N VAL A 125 -7.08 -2.05 -14.05
CA VAL A 125 -6.16 -3.17 -14.15
C VAL A 125 -7.01 -4.45 -14.33
N PRO A 126 -6.93 -5.12 -15.48
CA PRO A 126 -7.81 -6.26 -15.76
C PRO A 126 -7.48 -7.45 -14.86
N ASN A 127 -8.50 -8.23 -14.53
CA ASN A 127 -8.38 -9.49 -13.77
C ASN A 127 -7.81 -9.33 -12.35
N VAL A 128 -7.91 -8.15 -11.74
CA VAL A 128 -7.52 -7.91 -10.35
C VAL A 128 -8.74 -7.71 -9.48
N SER A 129 -8.90 -8.59 -8.47
CA SER A 129 -9.91 -8.46 -7.42
C SER A 129 -9.50 -7.37 -6.42
N VAL A 130 -10.40 -6.43 -6.12
CA VAL A 130 -10.17 -5.39 -5.09
C VAL A 130 -9.89 -6.02 -3.73
N ARG A 131 -10.63 -7.08 -3.38
CA ARG A 131 -10.44 -7.79 -2.11
C ARG A 131 -9.02 -8.34 -2.01
N ASP A 132 -8.56 -9.01 -3.05
CA ASP A 132 -7.23 -9.63 -3.06
C ASP A 132 -6.15 -8.54 -3.09
N PHE A 133 -6.36 -7.49 -3.88
CA PHE A 133 -5.46 -6.36 -3.94
C PHE A 133 -5.23 -5.73 -2.57
N ILE A 134 -6.31 -5.43 -1.83
CA ILE A 134 -6.23 -4.91 -0.45
C ILE A 134 -5.55 -5.91 0.48
N SER A 135 -5.88 -7.19 0.37
CA SER A 135 -5.31 -8.22 1.26
C SER A 135 -3.80 -8.37 1.10
N TYR A 136 -3.29 -8.23 -0.13
CA TYR A 136 -1.87 -8.45 -0.44
C TYR A 136 -1.04 -7.17 -0.50
N ASN A 137 -1.65 -6.01 -0.75
CA ASN A 137 -0.94 -4.76 -0.99
C ASN A 137 -1.47 -3.56 -0.17
N GLY A 138 -2.61 -3.69 0.49
CA GLY A 138 -3.37 -2.56 1.01
C GLY A 138 -4.06 -1.77 -0.11
N TYR A 139 -4.41 -0.52 0.16
CA TYR A 139 -5.17 0.32 -0.78
C TYR A 139 -4.34 0.90 -1.94
N ILE A 140 -3.01 0.72 -1.93
CA ILE A 140 -2.13 1.24 -2.97
C ILE A 140 -0.83 0.43 -3.06
N ALA A 141 -0.37 0.16 -4.28
CA ALA A 141 0.82 -0.63 -4.56
C ALA A 141 1.63 -0.01 -5.71
N LYS A 142 2.96 -0.06 -5.62
CA LYS A 142 3.84 0.32 -6.73
C LYS A 142 3.75 -0.73 -7.85
N VAL A 143 3.71 -0.30 -9.11
CA VAL A 143 3.85 -1.22 -10.26
C VAL A 143 5.30 -1.71 -10.35
N GLN A 144 5.48 -3.03 -10.49
CA GLN A 144 6.80 -3.65 -10.65
C GLN A 144 7.36 -3.47 -12.05
#